data_AF-A0A353UDG2-F1
#
_entry.id   AF-A0A353UDG2-F1
#
_cell.length_a   1.000
_cell.length_b   1.000
_cell.length_c   1.000
_cell.angle_alpha   90.00
_cell.angle_beta   90.00
_cell.angle_gamma   90.00
#
_symmetry.space_group_name_H-M   'P 1'
#
loop_
_entity.id
_entity.type
_entity.pdbx_description
1 polymer ?
#
loop_
_entity_poly.entity_id
_entity_poly.type
_entity_poly.pdbx_seq_one_letter_code
_entity_poly.pdbx_strand_id
1 'polypeptide(L)'
;MKQNRTLFDDAPPRAARGGKGISNKKEVTPLDRLKNLEDKITGAIEKVKTLKEEKTALELRIKELEARLSDKDHDIEKLQAEKNAIKSQVEGLLNELDTLEVA
;
A
#
# COMPACT_ATOMS: atom_id res chain seq x y z
N MET A 1 -47.91 67.36 4.55
CA MET A 1 -46.57 66.77 4.82
C MET A 1 -46.75 65.26 4.91
N LYS A 2 -45.98 64.49 4.12
CA LYS A 2 -46.17 63.05 3.92
C LYS A 2 -45.57 62.26 5.10
N GLN A 3 -46.24 61.16 5.47
CA GLN A 3 -45.98 60.33 6.63
C GLN A 3 -44.66 59.56 6.52
N ASN A 4 -43.81 59.63 7.54
CA ASN A 4 -42.60 58.80 7.64
C ASN A 4 -42.95 57.49 8.33
N ARG A 5 -43.40 56.49 7.56
CA ARG A 5 -43.36 55.09 8.01
C ARG A 5 -41.94 54.59 7.78
N THR A 6 -41.28 54.14 8.84
CA THR A 6 -39.94 53.57 8.72
C THR A 6 -40.06 52.11 8.30
N LEU A 7 -39.04 51.58 7.63
CA LEU A 7 -38.98 50.18 7.17
C LEU A 7 -39.02 49.15 8.32
N PHE A 8 -39.08 49.63 9.57
CA PHE A 8 -39.07 48.84 10.80
C PHE A 8 -40.42 48.88 11.56
N ASP A 9 -41.42 49.62 11.05
CA ASP A 9 -42.74 49.74 11.68
C ASP A 9 -43.71 48.58 11.36
N ASP A 10 -43.30 47.62 10.52
CA ASP A 10 -44.03 46.37 10.34
C ASP A 10 -43.76 45.44 11.52
N ALA A 11 -44.41 45.72 12.65
CA ALA A 11 -44.54 44.78 13.75
C ALA A 11 -45.36 43.57 13.26
N PRO A 12 -44.78 42.35 13.18
CA PRO A 12 -45.56 41.17 12.83
C PRO A 12 -46.58 40.84 13.94
N PRO A 13 -47.79 40.38 13.58
CA PRO A 13 -48.81 40.03 14.55
C PRO A 13 -48.34 38.90 15.46
N ARG A 14 -48.56 39.05 16.76
CA ARG A 14 -48.51 37.96 17.75
C ARG A 14 -49.50 36.87 17.32
N ALA A 15 -49.01 35.86 16.60
CA ALA A 15 -49.69 34.58 16.44
C ALA A 15 -49.09 33.57 17.41
N ALA A 16 -49.97 32.96 18.18
CA ALA A 16 -49.66 32.01 19.23
C ALA A 16 -48.93 30.76 18.72
N ARG A 17 -48.02 30.25 19.57
CA ARG A 17 -47.67 28.84 19.82
C ARG A 17 -47.91 27.83 18.68
N GLY A 18 -46.83 27.24 18.20
CA GLY A 18 -46.88 25.96 17.51
C GLY A 18 -45.53 25.56 16.96
N GLY A 19 -44.71 24.92 17.79
CA GLY A 19 -43.39 24.44 17.39
C GLY A 19 -43.45 23.45 16.21
N LYS A 20 -42.45 23.54 15.35
CA LYS A 20 -41.92 22.36 14.67
C LYS A 20 -40.42 22.55 14.53
N GLY A 21 -39.73 22.14 15.59
CA GLY A 21 -38.29 22.00 15.57
C GLY A 21 -37.88 21.13 14.40
N ILE A 22 -36.81 21.54 13.75
CA ILE A 22 -36.03 20.67 12.87
C ILE A 22 -35.39 19.63 13.79
N SER A 23 -36.14 18.57 14.11
CA SER A 23 -35.63 17.43 14.85
C SER A 23 -34.87 16.49 13.90
N ASN A 24 -33.75 16.98 13.38
CA ASN A 24 -32.68 16.13 12.87
C ASN A 24 -31.62 15.95 13.95
N LYS A 25 -32.03 15.40 15.09
CA LYS A 25 -31.12 14.69 15.98
C LYS A 25 -31.62 13.25 15.98
N LYS A 26 -31.10 12.43 15.06
CA LYS A 26 -31.15 10.97 15.21
C LYS A 26 -30.43 10.70 16.53
N GLU A 27 -31.18 10.55 17.61
CA GLU A 27 -30.66 9.97 18.84
C GLU A 27 -30.16 8.58 18.45
N VAL A 28 -28.84 8.43 18.35
CA VAL A 28 -28.22 7.14 18.07
C VAL A 28 -28.56 6.26 19.25
N THR A 29 -29.52 5.36 19.06
CA THR A 29 -29.97 4.47 20.11
C THR A 29 -28.82 3.53 20.49
N PRO A 30 -28.78 2.99 21.72
CA PRO A 30 -27.80 1.97 22.08
C PRO A 30 -27.74 0.82 21.07
N LEU A 31 -28.87 0.49 20.43
CA LEU A 31 -28.97 -0.51 19.37
C LEU A 31 -28.25 -0.09 18.08
N ASP A 32 -28.36 1.17 17.67
CA ASP A 32 -27.63 1.70 16.50
C ASP A 32 -26.12 1.72 16.73
N ARG A 33 -25.68 2.00 17.96
CA ARG A 33 -24.25 1.91 18.33
C ARG A 33 -23.74 0.48 18.25
N LEU A 34 -24.54 -0.48 18.74
CA LEU A 34 -24.19 -1.90 18.69
C LEU A 34 -24.03 -2.38 17.25
N LYS A 35 -25.01 -2.09 16.37
CA LYS A 35 -24.93 -2.42 14.94
C LYS A 35 -23.70 -1.82 14.26
N ASN A 36 -23.39 -0.55 14.52
CA ASN A 36 -22.19 0.09 13.99
C ASN A 36 -20.88 -0.57 14.47
N LEU A 37 -20.86 -1.11 15.68
CA LEU A 37 -19.71 -1.86 16.19
C LEU A 37 -19.62 -3.25 15.53
N GLU A 38 -20.75 -3.94 15.35
CA GLU A 38 -20.82 -5.22 14.65
C GLU A 38 -20.30 -5.10 13.20
N ASP A 39 -20.74 -4.06 12.48
CA ASP A 39 -20.27 -3.78 11.11
C ASP A 39 -18.75 -3.51 11.08
N LYS A 40 -18.24 -2.73 12.04
CA LYS A 40 -16.80 -2.44 12.15
C LYS A 40 -15.98 -3.69 12.49
N ILE A 41 -16.48 -4.54 13.38
CA ILE A 41 -15.85 -5.80 13.75
C ILE A 41 -15.80 -6.72 12.52
N THR A 42 -16.91 -6.83 11.79
CA THR A 42 -16.99 -7.64 10.56
C THR A 42 -15.99 -7.14 9.52
N GLY A 43 -15.95 -5.83 9.26
CA GLY A 43 -14.96 -5.25 8.34
C GLY A 43 -13.50 -5.40 8.81
N ALA A 44 -13.25 -5.39 10.13
CA ALA A 44 -11.92 -5.67 10.66
C ALA A 44 -11.52 -7.15 10.47
N ILE A 45 -12.45 -8.08 10.68
CA ILE A 45 -12.22 -9.51 10.45
C ILE A 45 -11.89 -9.78 8.99
N GLU A 46 -12.66 -9.20 8.06
CA GLU A 46 -12.40 -9.33 6.62
C GLU A 46 -11.02 -8.79 6.24
N LYS A 47 -10.65 -7.60 6.72
CA LYS A 47 -9.31 -7.03 6.50
C LYS A 47 -8.20 -7.93 7.03
N VAL A 48 -8.37 -8.49 8.23
CA VAL A 48 -7.39 -9.43 8.80
C VAL A 48 -7.25 -10.68 7.95
N LYS A 49 -8.36 -11.17 7.37
CA LYS A 49 -8.32 -12.33 6.46
C LYS A 49 -7.52 -11.99 5.19
N THR A 50 -7.83 -10.88 4.53
CA THR A 50 -7.09 -10.43 3.34
C THR A 50 -5.60 -10.23 3.63
N LEU A 51 -5.27 -9.57 4.74
CA LEU A 51 -3.87 -9.36 5.13
C LEU A 51 -3.12 -10.66 5.41
N LYS A 52 -3.80 -11.70 5.94
CA LYS A 52 -3.20 -13.02 6.12
C LYS A 52 -2.90 -13.70 4.78
N GLU A 53 -3.82 -13.62 3.84
CA GLU A 53 -3.64 -14.17 2.48
C GLU A 53 -2.48 -13.46 1.76
N GLU A 54 -2.47 -12.11 1.78
CA GLU A 54 -1.38 -11.31 1.22
C GLU A 54 -0.03 -11.64 1.86
N LYS A 55 0.02 -11.76 3.19
CA LYS A 55 1.22 -12.18 3.91
C LYS A 55 1.75 -13.52 3.40
N THR A 56 0.88 -14.53 3.27
CA THR A 56 1.31 -15.85 2.78
C THR A 56 1.80 -15.80 1.33
N ALA A 57 1.16 -15.00 0.47
CA ALA A 57 1.62 -14.81 -0.91
C ALA A 57 2.99 -14.12 -0.97
N LEU A 58 3.23 -13.10 -0.13
CA LEU A 58 4.51 -12.42 -0.04
C LEU A 58 5.62 -13.34 0.50
N GLU A 59 5.32 -14.16 1.50
CA GLU A 59 6.27 -15.15 2.04
C GLU A 59 6.70 -16.17 0.97
N LEU A 60 5.76 -16.65 0.15
CA LEU A 60 6.09 -17.51 -1.00
C LEU A 60 6.96 -16.78 -2.02
N ARG A 61 6.61 -15.52 -2.32
CA ARG A 61 7.37 -14.72 -3.28
C ARG A 61 8.80 -14.46 -2.83
N ILE A 62 9.01 -14.23 -1.53
CA ILE A 62 10.34 -14.06 -0.95
C ILE A 62 11.16 -15.34 -1.17
N LYS A 63 10.62 -16.51 -0.83
CA LYS A 63 11.31 -17.80 -1.03
C LYS A 63 11.70 -18.06 -2.48
N GLU A 64 10.82 -17.74 -3.43
CA GLU A 64 11.13 -17.85 -4.86
C GLU A 64 12.28 -16.92 -5.28
N LEU A 65 12.29 -15.70 -4.76
CA LEU A 65 13.34 -14.72 -5.07
C LEU A 65 14.68 -15.13 -4.46
N GLU A 66 14.67 -15.64 -3.23
CA GLU A 66 15.87 -16.19 -2.57
C GLU A 66 16.46 -17.36 -3.37
N ALA A 67 15.62 -18.30 -3.84
CA ALA A 67 16.07 -19.40 -4.68
C ALA A 67 16.70 -18.91 -6.00
N ARG A 68 16.04 -17.98 -6.69
CA ARG A 68 16.58 -17.37 -7.92
C ARG A 68 17.89 -16.61 -7.70
N LEU A 69 18.05 -15.98 -6.54
CA LEU A 69 19.28 -15.29 -6.18
C LEU A 69 20.41 -16.30 -5.99
N SER A 70 20.16 -17.39 -5.25
CA SER A 70 21.11 -18.49 -5.06
C SER A 70 21.54 -19.13 -6.39
N ASP A 71 20.60 -19.35 -7.32
CA ASP A 71 20.93 -19.91 -8.65
C ASP A 71 21.85 -18.96 -9.42
N LYS A 72 21.57 -17.65 -9.37
CA LYS A 72 22.39 -16.63 -10.03
C LYS A 72 23.78 -16.50 -9.43
N ASP A 73 23.91 -16.60 -8.11
CA ASP A 73 25.21 -16.58 -7.44
C ASP A 73 26.05 -17.78 -7.90
N HIS A 74 25.44 -18.98 -8.01
CA HIS A 74 26.12 -20.16 -8.54
C HIS A 74 26.56 -19.99 -10.00
N ASP A 75 25.70 -19.42 -10.85
CA ASP A 75 26.05 -19.10 -12.25
C ASP A 75 27.24 -18.14 -12.32
N ILE A 76 27.28 -17.11 -11.45
CA ILE A 76 28.38 -16.15 -11.38
C ILE A 76 29.68 -16.85 -10.98
N GLU A 77 29.66 -17.70 -9.95
CA GLU A 77 30.84 -18.46 -9.51
C GLU A 77 31.38 -19.34 -10.64
N LYS A 78 30.49 -20.04 -11.36
CA LYS A 78 30.86 -20.87 -12.49
C LYS A 78 31.52 -20.05 -13.61
N LEU A 79 30.91 -18.93 -13.98
CA LEU A 79 31.46 -18.04 -15.02
C LEU A 79 32.81 -17.44 -14.61
N GLN A 80 33.01 -17.14 -13.32
CA GLN A 80 34.30 -16.69 -12.82
C GLN A 80 35.37 -17.79 -12.91
N ALA A 81 35.02 -19.03 -12.58
CA ALA A 81 35.93 -20.17 -12.72
C ALA A 81 36.31 -20.41 -14.19
N GLU A 82 35.34 -20.40 -15.10
CA GLU A 82 35.56 -20.53 -16.55
C GLU A 82 36.45 -19.40 -17.08
N LYS A 83 36.16 -18.15 -16.70
CA LYS A 83 36.98 -16.98 -17.07
C LYS A 83 38.44 -17.15 -16.64
N ASN A 84 38.67 -17.61 -15.41
CA ASN A 84 40.03 -17.80 -14.88
C ASN A 84 40.76 -18.94 -15.61
N ALA A 85 40.06 -20.03 -15.93
CA ALA A 85 40.63 -21.13 -16.71
C ALA A 85 41.04 -20.66 -18.12
N ILE A 86 40.16 -19.92 -18.82
CA ILE A 86 40.46 -19.35 -20.14
C ILE A 86 41.65 -18.39 -20.05
N LYS A 87 41.68 -17.52 -19.04
CA LYS A 87 42.79 -16.59 -18.83
C LYS A 87 44.12 -17.34 -18.69
N SER A 88 44.16 -18.40 -17.88
CA SER A 88 45.36 -19.22 -17.71
C SER A 88 45.77 -19.93 -19.00
N GLN A 89 44.82 -20.41 -19.79
CA GLN A 89 45.10 -21.02 -21.11
C GLN A 89 45.71 -20.00 -22.07
N VAL A 90 45.17 -18.78 -22.13
CA VAL A 90 45.71 -17.70 -22.97
C VAL A 90 47.11 -17.31 -22.54
N GLU A 91 47.36 -17.15 -21.24
CA GLU A 91 48.71 -16.85 -20.71
C GLU A 91 49.70 -17.97 -21.05
N GLY A 92 49.29 -19.24 -20.96
CA GLY A 92 50.11 -20.38 -21.38
C GLY A 92 50.49 -20.31 -22.87
N LEU A 93 49.51 -20.09 -23.74
CA LEU A 93 49.74 -19.99 -25.19
C LEU A 93 50.64 -18.82 -25.58
N LEU A 94 50.50 -17.67 -24.89
CA LEU A 94 51.37 -16.51 -25.11
C LEU A 94 52.82 -16.83 -24.74
N ASN A 95 53.04 -17.49 -23.59
CA ASN A 95 54.38 -17.90 -23.19
C ASN A 95 55.00 -18.90 -24.18
N GLU A 96 54.22 -19.85 -24.68
CA GLU A 96 54.67 -20.79 -25.71
C GLU A 96 55.09 -20.05 -27.00
N LEU A 97 54.30 -19.07 -27.42
CA LEU A 97 54.63 -18.24 -28.59
C LEU A 97 55.92 -17.45 -28.38
N ASP A 98 56.09 -16.79 -27.23
CA ASP A 98 57.31 -16.04 -26.91
C ASP A 98 58.55 -16.96 -26.92
N THR A 99 58.43 -18.20 -26.43
CA THR A 99 59.55 -19.16 -26.48
C THR A 99 59.91 -19.59 -27.90
N LEU A 100 58.93 -19.64 -28.81
CA LEU A 100 59.15 -19.98 -30.22
C LEU A 100 59.75 -18.82 -31.02
N GLU A 101 59.46 -17.56 -30.68
CA GLU A 101 60.04 -16.40 -31.35
C GLU A 101 61.52 -16.17 -31.01
N VAL A 102 61.98 -16.67 -29.86
CA VAL A 102 63.36 -16.49 -29.37
C VAL A 102 64.27 -17.69 -29.71
N ALA A 103 63.71 -18.80 -30.18
CA ALA A 103 64.42 -20.02 -30.58
C ALA A 103 64.80 -20.03 -32.08
#